data_AF-A0A9W7DUI7-F1
#
_entry.id   AF-A0A9W7DUI7-F1
#
_cell.length_a   1.000
_cell.length_b   1.000
_cell.length_c   1.000
_cell.angle_alpha   90.00
_cell.angle_beta   90.00
_cell.angle_gamma   90.00
#
_symmetry.space_group_name_H-M   'P 1'
#
loop_
_entity.id
_entity.type
_entity.pdbx_description
1 polymer ?
#
loop_
_entity_poly.entity_id
_entity_poly.type
_entity_poly.pdbx_seq_one_letter_code
_entity_poly.pdbx_strand_id
1 'polypeptide(L)'
;MLKSASEKASGSVLAFLLLQLLLIGLVSALDNNKTTWCESFSVADATDCTDEAWTGVLKDMFSPDDTCPNSTRYVDAAIVRQESGQPLVDLQVSASGTDEPGCDTTWGRRFSDSTTVNPTISRVPGEGPCVRTTSFVSKVAPEDPLYEDAQAGALNFTLWLGSVKGSKVYKWNGVYNGQGGDMAGAYAPPSNCDNFWLYL
;
A
#
# COMPACT_ATOMS: atom_id res chain seq x y z
N MET A 1 26.92 12.59 69.12
CA MET A 1 25.49 12.91 68.95
C MET A 1 25.27 13.34 67.50
N LEU A 2 24.40 12.63 66.80
CA LEU A 2 24.20 12.71 65.35
C LEU A 2 23.60 14.06 64.92
N LYS A 3 24.16 14.67 63.87
CA LYS A 3 23.47 15.70 63.07
C LYS A 3 22.88 15.05 61.83
N SER A 4 21.56 15.12 61.73
CA SER A 4 20.73 14.77 60.58
C SER A 4 21.03 15.71 59.41
N ALA A 5 21.24 15.16 58.22
CA ALA A 5 21.29 15.89 56.95
C ALA A 5 20.04 15.52 56.14
N SER A 6 19.16 16.51 56.00
CA SER A 6 17.89 16.45 55.29
C SER A 6 18.08 16.72 53.79
N GLU A 7 17.41 15.87 53.03
CA GLU A 7 17.08 15.84 51.60
C GLU A 7 17.12 17.18 50.83
N LYS A 8 17.83 17.16 49.69
CA LYS A 8 17.50 17.97 48.50
C LYS A 8 17.72 17.14 47.23
N ALA A 9 16.72 16.37 46.84
CA ALA A 9 16.65 15.75 45.52
C ALA A 9 15.19 15.67 45.05
N SER A 10 14.60 16.81 44.65
CA SER A 10 13.19 16.87 44.25
C SER A 10 12.92 17.71 42.99
N GLY A 11 13.96 18.11 42.24
CA GLY A 11 13.79 18.99 41.07
C GLY A 11 13.93 18.33 39.70
N SER A 12 14.67 17.22 39.60
CA SER A 12 15.12 16.70 38.28
C SER A 12 14.25 15.58 37.71
N VAL A 13 13.49 14.86 38.55
CA VAL A 13 12.72 13.69 38.12
C VAL A 13 11.41 14.08 37.44
N LEU A 14 10.79 15.20 37.86
CA LEU A 14 9.51 15.65 37.30
C LEU A 14 9.63 16.15 35.85
N ALA A 15 10.76 16.78 35.49
CA ALA A 15 11.00 17.29 34.14
C ALA A 15 11.23 16.17 33.11
N PHE A 16 11.84 15.05 33.54
CA PHE A 16 12.04 13.88 32.67
C PHE A 16 10.75 13.09 32.42
N LEU A 17 9.86 13.00 33.41
CA LEU A 17 8.55 12.34 33.24
C LEU A 17 7.59 13.13 32.35
N LEU A 18 7.61 14.47 32.41
CA LEU A 18 6.83 15.34 31.51
C LEU A 18 7.34 15.27 30.06
N LEU A 19 8.65 15.12 29.85
CA LEU A 19 9.22 14.95 28.51
C LEU A 19 8.92 13.56 27.91
N GLN A 20 8.84 12.51 28.74
CA GLN A 20 8.43 11.17 28.29
C GLN A 20 6.92 11.09 27.99
N LEU A 21 6.07 11.80 28.73
CA LEU A 21 4.63 11.86 28.43
C LEU A 21 4.29 12.67 27.17
N LEU A 22 5.14 13.61 26.76
CA LEU A 22 5.01 14.33 25.48
C LEU A 22 5.45 13.51 24.26
N LEU A 23 6.25 12.45 24.45
CA LEU A 23 6.69 11.54 23.40
C LEU A 23 5.74 10.34 23.18
N ILE A 24 4.80 10.09 24.10
CA ILE A 24 3.84 8.97 24.00
C ILE A 24 2.53 9.39 23.30
N GLY A 25 2.33 10.69 23.02
CA GLY A 25 1.07 11.24 22.53
C GLY A 25 0.88 11.36 21.01
N LEU A 26 1.82 10.88 20.17
CA LEU A 26 1.79 11.13 18.71
C LEU A 26 1.61 9.89 17.84
N VAL A 27 1.15 8.76 18.39
CA VAL A 27 0.50 7.75 17.57
C VAL A 27 -0.97 8.14 17.46
N SER A 28 -1.25 9.17 16.65
CA SER A 28 -2.61 9.39 16.19
C SER A 28 -3.00 8.12 15.45
N ALA A 29 -4.00 7.39 15.96
CA ALA A 29 -4.63 6.34 15.17
C ALA A 29 -4.98 6.96 13.81
N LEU A 30 -4.41 6.41 12.73
CA LEU A 30 -4.76 6.85 11.40
C LEU A 30 -6.29 6.77 11.29
N ASP A 31 -6.95 7.88 10.94
CA ASP A 31 -8.39 7.84 10.71
C ASP A 31 -8.69 6.91 9.53
N ASN A 32 -9.86 6.29 9.50
CA ASN A 32 -10.31 5.51 8.34
C ASN A 32 -11.16 6.38 7.41
N ASN A 33 -10.76 7.65 7.17
CA ASN A 33 -11.49 8.55 6.29
C ASN A 33 -10.71 8.76 4.98
N LYS A 34 -11.21 8.16 3.89
CA LYS A 34 -10.59 8.26 2.55
C LYS A 34 -10.34 9.70 2.12
N THR A 35 -11.31 10.60 2.32
CA THR A 35 -11.18 12.01 1.94
C THR A 35 -10.00 12.67 2.65
N THR A 36 -9.86 12.49 3.97
CA THR A 36 -8.73 13.03 4.73
C THR A 36 -7.39 12.48 4.24
N TRP A 37 -7.31 11.20 3.88
CA TRP A 37 -6.09 10.60 3.33
C TRP A 37 -5.75 11.19 1.97
N CYS A 38 -6.74 11.35 1.09
CA CYS A 38 -6.55 11.98 -0.21
C CYS A 38 -6.02 13.42 -0.09
N GLU A 39 -6.57 14.20 0.84
CA GLU A 39 -6.16 15.60 1.05
C GLU A 39 -4.77 15.73 1.70
N SER A 40 -4.36 14.74 2.50
CA SER A 40 -3.08 14.77 3.22
C SER A 40 -1.96 13.97 2.57
N PHE A 41 -2.23 13.30 1.45
CA PHE A 41 -1.23 12.54 0.73
C PHE A 41 -0.16 13.45 0.10
N SER A 42 1.09 13.12 0.35
CA SER A 42 2.25 13.73 -0.31
C SER A 42 3.06 12.67 -1.05
N VAL A 43 3.35 12.89 -2.32
CA VAL A 43 4.27 12.03 -3.08
C VAL A 43 5.66 12.10 -2.43
N ALA A 44 6.36 10.97 -2.36
CA ALA A 44 7.71 10.91 -1.83
C ALA A 44 8.71 11.63 -2.75
N ASP A 45 9.86 12.01 -2.20
CA ASP A 45 10.97 12.53 -3.01
C ASP A 45 11.50 11.44 -3.96
N ALA A 46 11.87 11.84 -5.18
CA ALA A 46 12.27 10.90 -6.23
C ALA A 46 13.46 10.01 -5.82
N THR A 47 14.35 10.51 -4.96
CA THR A 47 15.51 9.77 -4.44
C THR A 47 15.11 8.63 -3.50
N ASP A 48 13.92 8.70 -2.90
CA ASP A 48 13.44 7.75 -1.90
C ASP A 48 12.62 6.61 -2.54
N CYS A 49 12.41 6.67 -3.86
CA CYS A 49 11.56 5.75 -4.61
C CYS A 49 12.37 4.70 -5.39
N THR A 50 13.35 4.05 -4.74
CA THR A 50 14.09 2.91 -5.32
C THR A 50 13.17 1.71 -5.54
N ASP A 51 13.58 0.68 -6.30
CA ASP A 51 12.74 -0.52 -6.49
C ASP A 51 12.44 -1.22 -5.16
N GLU A 52 13.39 -1.25 -4.24
CA GLU A 52 13.24 -1.81 -2.88
C GLU A 52 12.23 -1.03 -2.06
N ALA A 53 12.13 0.29 -2.26
CA ALA A 53 11.16 1.13 -1.58
C ALA A 53 9.72 0.70 -1.89
N TRP A 54 9.48 -0.04 -2.97
CA TRP A 54 8.17 -0.57 -3.32
C TRP A 54 7.94 -2.03 -2.86
N THR A 55 8.82 -2.58 -2.03
CA THR A 55 8.60 -3.91 -1.44
C THR A 55 8.05 -3.79 -0.03
N GLY A 56 7.22 -4.74 0.41
CA GLY A 56 6.70 -4.75 1.77
C GLY A 56 5.42 -5.54 1.96
N VAL A 57 4.93 -5.49 3.20
CA VAL A 57 3.61 -5.98 3.61
C VAL A 57 2.72 -4.76 3.77
N LEU A 58 1.59 -4.72 3.07
CA LEU A 58 0.71 -3.56 3.07
C LEU A 58 -0.72 -3.93 3.43
N LYS A 59 -1.38 -3.09 4.20
CA LYS A 59 -2.80 -3.18 4.53
C LYS A 59 -3.62 -2.37 3.54
N ASP A 60 -4.64 -2.99 2.96
CA ASP A 60 -5.67 -2.30 2.20
C ASP A 60 -6.56 -1.47 3.13
N MET A 61 -6.81 -0.22 2.77
CA MET A 61 -7.52 0.73 3.65
C MET A 61 -8.94 1.02 3.17
N PHE A 62 -9.17 1.07 1.85
CA PHE A 62 -10.40 1.64 1.27
C PHE A 62 -10.87 0.94 -0.01
N SER A 63 -10.31 -0.22 -0.40
CA SER A 63 -10.78 -0.97 -1.57
C SER A 63 -12.30 -1.19 -1.48
N PRO A 64 -13.08 -0.72 -2.47
CA PRO A 64 -14.54 -0.82 -2.44
C PRO A 64 -15.06 -2.27 -2.43
N ASP A 65 -14.27 -3.19 -2.96
CA ASP A 65 -14.56 -4.62 -3.10
C ASP A 65 -13.90 -5.47 -2.00
N ASP A 66 -13.28 -4.86 -0.99
CA ASP A 66 -12.62 -5.61 0.07
C ASP A 66 -13.64 -6.19 1.04
N THR A 67 -13.97 -7.46 0.82
CA THR A 67 -14.85 -8.25 1.69
C THR A 67 -14.11 -8.85 2.89
N CYS A 68 -12.79 -8.60 3.01
CA CYS A 68 -11.89 -9.28 3.92
C CYS A 68 -11.39 -8.37 5.04
N PRO A 69 -11.73 -8.63 6.30
CA PRO A 69 -11.26 -7.80 7.40
C PRO A 69 -9.72 -7.86 7.50
N ASN A 70 -9.07 -6.70 7.41
CA ASN A 70 -7.60 -6.57 7.44
C ASN A 70 -6.87 -7.18 6.24
N SER A 71 -7.48 -7.09 5.06
CA SER A 71 -6.89 -7.44 3.79
C SER A 71 -5.46 -6.88 3.66
N THR A 72 -4.51 -7.80 3.56
CA THR A 72 -3.08 -7.50 3.43
C THR A 72 -2.62 -7.87 2.03
N ARG A 73 -1.55 -7.24 1.54
CA ARG A 73 -0.92 -7.51 0.25
C ARG A 73 0.59 -7.60 0.46
N TYR A 74 1.22 -8.57 -0.18
CA TYR A 74 2.68 -8.61 -0.27
C TYR A 74 3.10 -8.00 -1.60
N VAL A 75 4.17 -7.20 -1.57
CA VAL A 75 4.92 -6.82 -2.76
C VAL A 75 6.36 -7.29 -2.59
N ASP A 76 6.74 -8.26 -3.40
CA ASP A 76 8.06 -8.89 -3.37
C ASP A 76 8.86 -8.49 -4.61
N ALA A 77 10.17 -8.28 -4.44
CA ALA A 77 11.07 -8.07 -5.56
C ALA A 77 11.64 -9.41 -6.04
N ALA A 78 11.51 -9.67 -7.33
CA ALA A 78 12.17 -10.78 -8.01
C ALA A 78 13.15 -10.23 -9.05
N ILE A 79 14.31 -10.88 -9.19
CA ILE A 79 15.23 -10.57 -10.29
C ILE A 79 14.83 -11.41 -11.50
N VAL A 80 14.31 -10.75 -12.53
CA VAL A 80 14.01 -11.39 -13.82
C VAL A 80 15.10 -11.05 -14.83
N ARG A 81 15.48 -12.03 -15.64
CA ARG A 81 16.44 -11.81 -16.74
C ARG A 81 15.66 -11.46 -17.98
N GLN A 82 15.95 -10.29 -18.55
CA GLN A 82 15.44 -9.95 -19.88
C GLN A 82 16.15 -10.80 -20.95
N GLU A 83 15.57 -10.87 -22.15
CA GLU A 83 16.22 -11.48 -23.32
C GLU A 83 17.58 -10.84 -23.64
N SER A 84 17.75 -9.56 -23.28
CA SER A 84 19.01 -8.82 -23.36
C SER A 84 20.10 -9.31 -22.39
N GLY A 85 19.76 -10.21 -21.46
CA GLY A 85 20.64 -10.72 -20.41
C GLY A 85 20.77 -9.80 -19.19
N GLN A 86 20.21 -8.58 -19.24
CA GLN A 86 20.24 -7.63 -18.13
C GLN A 86 19.23 -8.03 -17.04
N PRO A 87 19.62 -8.01 -15.76
CA PRO A 87 18.69 -8.20 -14.66
C PRO A 87 17.76 -6.98 -14.55
N LEU A 88 16.47 -7.25 -14.37
CA LEU A 88 15.45 -6.28 -14.04
C LEU A 88 14.81 -6.69 -12.71
N VAL A 89 14.47 -5.71 -11.88
CA VAL A 89 13.61 -5.95 -10.71
C VAL A 89 12.16 -5.99 -11.17
N ASP A 90 11.52 -7.13 -10.96
CA ASP A 90 10.09 -7.36 -11.15
C ASP A 90 9.41 -7.31 -9.78
N LEU A 91 8.52 -6.35 -9.57
CA LEU A 91 7.77 -6.22 -8.32
C LEU A 91 6.46 -6.99 -8.44
N GLN A 92 6.32 -8.05 -7.65
CA GLN A 92 5.22 -9.00 -7.77
C GLN A 92 4.26 -8.82 -6.61
N VAL A 93 2.97 -8.64 -6.92
CA VAL A 93 1.92 -8.51 -5.92
C VAL A 93 1.35 -9.89 -5.62
N SER A 94 1.23 -10.23 -4.34
CA SER A 94 0.57 -11.45 -3.86
C SER A 94 -0.46 -11.14 -2.78
N ALA A 95 -1.39 -12.07 -2.59
CA ALA A 95 -2.48 -12.01 -1.62
C ALA A 95 -2.01 -12.01 -0.15
N SER A 96 -2.93 -11.85 0.80
CA SER A 96 -2.64 -11.69 2.24
C SER A 96 -2.05 -12.93 2.93
N GLY A 97 -2.23 -14.13 2.38
CA GLY A 97 -1.84 -15.40 2.99
C GLY A 97 -2.64 -15.78 4.24
N THR A 98 -3.82 -15.17 4.45
CA THR A 98 -4.68 -15.44 5.62
C THR A 98 -5.68 -16.55 5.32
N ASP A 99 -5.92 -17.51 6.19
CA ASP A 99 -6.90 -18.59 5.93
C ASP A 99 -8.36 -18.15 6.14
N GLU A 100 -8.67 -16.87 5.96
CA GLU A 100 -10.03 -16.37 6.12
C GLU A 100 -10.93 -16.88 4.98
N PRO A 101 -12.03 -17.60 5.30
CA PRO A 101 -12.91 -18.15 4.27
C PRO A 101 -13.51 -17.06 3.37
N GLY A 102 -13.40 -17.24 2.06
CA GLY A 102 -13.96 -16.31 1.07
C GLY A 102 -13.03 -15.16 0.66
N CYS A 103 -11.79 -15.14 1.14
CA CYS A 103 -10.87 -14.01 0.95
C CYS A 103 -9.79 -14.16 -0.13
N ASP A 104 -9.85 -15.25 -0.91
CA ASP A 104 -8.95 -15.55 -2.03
C ASP A 104 -7.50 -15.17 -1.72
N THR A 105 -6.95 -15.80 -0.69
CA THR A 105 -5.83 -15.25 0.09
C THR A 105 -4.47 -15.84 -0.27
N THR A 106 -4.40 -16.76 -1.23
CA THR A 106 -3.17 -17.50 -1.55
C THR A 106 -2.75 -17.39 -3.03
N TRP A 107 -3.23 -16.40 -3.77
CA TRP A 107 -2.74 -16.13 -5.14
C TRP A 107 -1.46 -15.29 -5.15
N GLY A 108 -0.75 -15.36 -6.29
CA GLY A 108 0.52 -14.67 -6.50
C GLY A 108 1.73 -15.57 -6.29
N ARG A 109 2.87 -15.13 -6.81
CA ARG A 109 4.10 -15.94 -6.83
C ARG A 109 4.68 -16.22 -5.46
N ARG A 110 4.32 -15.44 -4.43
CA ARG A 110 4.71 -15.75 -3.04
C ARG A 110 4.25 -17.14 -2.59
N PHE A 111 3.12 -17.63 -3.09
CA PHE A 111 2.54 -18.93 -2.70
C PHE A 111 2.74 -20.01 -3.77
N SER A 112 2.79 -19.61 -5.04
CA SER A 112 3.03 -20.53 -6.16
C SER A 112 3.81 -19.82 -7.26
N ASP A 113 5.11 -20.08 -7.34
CA ASP A 113 6.02 -19.45 -8.32
C ASP A 113 5.55 -19.60 -9.79
N SER A 114 4.85 -20.69 -10.10
CA SER A 114 4.36 -21.00 -11.45
C SER A 114 2.96 -20.47 -11.74
N THR A 115 2.34 -19.72 -10.83
CA THR A 115 0.99 -19.19 -11.05
C THR A 115 0.94 -18.22 -12.23
N THR A 116 -0.15 -18.26 -12.98
CA THR A 116 -0.48 -17.27 -14.01
C THR A 116 -1.13 -16.01 -13.41
N VAL A 117 -1.63 -16.09 -12.18
CA VAL A 117 -2.23 -14.98 -11.45
C VAL A 117 -1.12 -14.22 -10.70
N ASN A 118 -0.49 -13.27 -11.38
CA ASN A 118 0.64 -12.52 -10.81
C ASN A 118 0.67 -11.07 -11.32
N PRO A 119 -0.11 -10.17 -10.71
CA PRO A 119 -0.02 -8.74 -10.97
C PRO A 119 1.40 -8.24 -10.66
N THR A 120 1.95 -7.41 -11.54
CA THR A 120 3.28 -6.81 -11.35
C THR A 120 3.21 -5.30 -11.34
N ILE A 121 4.09 -4.66 -10.57
CA ILE A 121 4.19 -3.21 -10.47
C ILE A 121 5.35 -2.74 -11.35
N SER A 122 5.01 -2.04 -12.43
CA SER A 122 5.93 -1.60 -13.47
C SER A 122 6.15 -0.10 -13.44
N ARG A 123 7.33 0.34 -13.91
CA ARG A 123 7.63 1.76 -14.10
C ARG A 123 6.77 2.34 -15.23
N VAL A 124 6.34 3.59 -15.08
CA VAL A 124 5.64 4.32 -16.16
C VAL A 124 6.67 5.16 -16.93
N PRO A 125 6.85 4.95 -18.26
CA PRO A 125 7.78 5.74 -19.05
C PRO A 125 7.45 7.23 -19.02
N GLY A 126 8.46 8.08 -18.81
CA GLY A 126 8.29 9.54 -18.75
C GLY A 126 7.82 10.07 -17.39
N GLU A 127 7.44 9.20 -16.46
CA GLU A 127 7.10 9.58 -15.09
C GLU A 127 8.29 9.42 -14.12
N GLY A 128 8.16 10.04 -12.95
CA GLY A 128 9.15 9.90 -11.87
C GLY A 128 9.14 8.50 -11.23
N PRO A 129 10.21 8.13 -10.48
CA PRO A 129 10.34 6.79 -9.88
C PRO A 129 9.30 6.48 -8.79
N CYS A 130 8.62 7.52 -8.29
CA CYS A 130 7.53 7.42 -7.32
C CYS A 130 6.16 7.15 -7.97
N VAL A 131 6.10 7.01 -9.30
CA VAL A 131 4.87 6.67 -10.04
C VAL A 131 5.07 5.32 -10.74
N ARG A 132 4.13 4.40 -10.51
CA ARG A 132 4.13 3.08 -11.13
C ARG A 132 2.75 2.71 -11.63
N THR A 133 2.65 1.64 -12.39
CA THR A 133 1.38 1.07 -12.83
C THR A 133 1.33 -0.42 -12.51
N THR A 134 0.12 -0.93 -12.35
CA THR A 134 -0.13 -2.36 -12.24
C THR A 134 -1.48 -2.70 -12.87
N SER A 135 -1.70 -3.99 -13.12
CA SER A 135 -2.97 -4.51 -13.61
C SER A 135 -3.32 -5.80 -12.87
N PHE A 136 -4.55 -5.90 -12.40
CA PHE A 136 -5.09 -7.14 -11.83
C PHE A 136 -5.83 -8.00 -12.86
N VAL A 137 -5.72 -7.71 -14.16
CA VAL A 137 -6.38 -8.49 -15.22
C VAL A 137 -6.05 -9.98 -15.16
N SER A 138 -4.85 -10.36 -14.71
CA SER A 138 -4.45 -11.77 -14.55
C SER A 138 -5.28 -12.53 -13.52
N LYS A 139 -6.01 -11.83 -12.64
CA LYS A 139 -6.93 -12.43 -11.67
C LYS A 139 -8.31 -12.76 -12.27
N VAL A 140 -8.62 -12.25 -13.45
CA VAL A 140 -9.96 -12.34 -14.05
C VAL A 140 -9.94 -13.41 -15.14
N ALA A 141 -10.55 -14.55 -14.86
CA ALA A 141 -10.66 -15.64 -15.81
C ALA A 141 -11.64 -15.27 -16.95
N PRO A 142 -11.50 -15.87 -18.16
CA PRO A 142 -12.40 -15.60 -19.29
C PRO A 142 -13.90 -15.76 -19.01
N GLU A 143 -14.27 -16.64 -18.08
CA GLU A 143 -15.64 -16.90 -17.65
C GLU A 143 -16.15 -15.95 -16.56
N ASP A 144 -15.29 -15.10 -15.99
CA ASP A 144 -15.66 -14.16 -14.94
C ASP A 144 -16.56 -13.05 -15.52
N PRO A 145 -17.66 -12.64 -14.84
CA PRO A 145 -18.50 -11.54 -15.28
C PRO A 145 -17.77 -10.21 -15.50
N LEU A 146 -16.62 -10.01 -14.85
CA LEU A 146 -15.76 -8.84 -15.01
C LEU A 146 -14.78 -8.94 -16.19
N TYR A 147 -14.75 -10.06 -16.92
CA TYR A 147 -13.72 -10.29 -17.93
C TYR A 147 -13.66 -9.19 -18.99
N GLU A 148 -14.81 -8.83 -19.57
CA GLU A 148 -14.87 -7.78 -20.59
C GLU A 148 -14.38 -6.42 -20.06
N ASP A 149 -14.80 -6.04 -18.85
CA ASP A 149 -14.38 -4.81 -18.18
C ASP A 149 -12.87 -4.83 -17.87
N ALA A 150 -12.36 -5.95 -17.38
CA ALA A 150 -10.94 -6.13 -17.08
C ALA A 150 -10.08 -6.04 -18.35
N GLN A 151 -10.51 -6.65 -19.46
CA GLN A 151 -9.85 -6.50 -20.76
C GLN A 151 -9.91 -5.07 -21.30
N ALA A 152 -10.99 -4.33 -21.01
CA ALA A 152 -11.12 -2.91 -21.30
C ALA A 152 -10.29 -2.00 -20.37
N GLY A 153 -9.60 -2.58 -19.38
CA GLY A 153 -8.67 -1.88 -18.49
C GLY A 153 -9.28 -1.41 -17.17
N ALA A 154 -10.46 -1.92 -16.78
CA ALA A 154 -11.10 -1.58 -15.50
C ALA A 154 -10.15 -1.78 -14.30
N LEU A 155 -9.32 -2.83 -14.37
CA LEU A 155 -8.37 -3.21 -13.33
C LEU A 155 -6.93 -2.72 -13.59
N ASN A 156 -6.76 -1.70 -14.43
CA ASN A 156 -5.47 -1.03 -14.63
C ASN A 156 -5.38 0.19 -13.73
N PHE A 157 -4.27 0.31 -13.01
CA PHE A 157 -4.10 1.36 -12.00
C PHE A 157 -2.74 2.05 -12.13
N THR A 158 -2.72 3.32 -11.76
CA THR A 158 -1.51 4.08 -11.47
C THR A 158 -1.40 4.25 -9.97
N LEU A 159 -0.19 4.02 -9.47
CA LEU A 159 0.16 4.09 -8.07
C LEU A 159 1.15 5.22 -7.84
N TRP A 160 1.04 5.86 -6.69
CA TRP A 160 2.04 6.80 -6.19
C TRP A 160 2.57 6.33 -4.84
N LEU A 161 3.90 6.22 -4.73
CA LEU A 161 4.55 6.02 -3.45
C LEU A 161 4.68 7.38 -2.74
N GLY A 162 4.28 7.42 -1.48
CA GLY A 162 4.28 8.66 -0.72
C GLY A 162 3.94 8.44 0.75
N SER A 163 3.41 9.48 1.38
CA SER A 163 3.02 9.43 2.78
C SER A 163 1.66 10.06 3.05
N VAL A 164 0.96 9.55 4.06
CA VAL A 164 -0.20 10.18 4.69
C VAL A 164 0.11 10.29 6.17
N LYS A 165 0.11 11.53 6.70
CA LYS A 165 0.40 11.81 8.12
C LYS A 165 1.71 11.17 8.62
N GLY A 166 2.72 11.10 7.76
CA GLY A 166 4.04 10.51 8.05
C GLY A 166 4.12 8.99 7.87
N SER A 167 3.01 8.29 7.63
CA SER A 167 3.00 6.87 7.31
C SER A 167 3.20 6.66 5.82
N LYS A 168 4.09 5.72 5.46
CA LYS A 168 4.36 5.35 4.07
C LYS A 168 3.17 4.60 3.48
N VAL A 169 2.75 4.98 2.27
CA VAL A 169 1.58 4.40 1.58
C VAL A 169 1.79 4.31 0.07
N TYR A 170 1.02 3.42 -0.57
CA TYR A 170 0.64 3.59 -1.97
C TYR A 170 -0.70 4.28 -2.06
N LYS A 171 -0.78 5.35 -2.83
CA LYS A 171 -2.06 5.87 -3.31
C LYS A 171 -2.41 5.21 -4.64
N TRP A 172 -3.66 4.83 -4.81
CA TRP A 172 -4.21 4.25 -6.04
C TRP A 172 -5.24 5.18 -6.65
N ASN A 173 -5.27 5.25 -7.99
CA ASN A 173 -6.43 5.80 -8.70
C ASN A 173 -7.58 4.78 -8.76
N GLY A 174 -8.72 5.22 -9.27
CA GLY A 174 -9.89 4.37 -9.49
C GLY A 174 -9.77 3.51 -10.74
N VAL A 175 -10.84 2.77 -11.03
CA VAL A 175 -10.96 1.90 -12.22
C VAL A 175 -10.71 2.64 -13.54
N TYR A 176 -10.35 1.88 -14.57
CA TYR A 176 -9.97 2.41 -15.90
C TYR A 176 -8.85 3.46 -15.79
N ASN A 177 -7.85 3.17 -14.96
CA ASN A 177 -6.74 4.05 -14.67
C ASN A 177 -7.20 5.47 -14.23
N GLY A 178 -8.22 5.53 -13.37
CA GLY A 178 -8.76 6.74 -12.77
C GLY A 178 -9.76 7.51 -13.62
N GLN A 179 -10.06 7.04 -14.82
CA GLN A 179 -11.06 7.67 -15.70
C GLN A 179 -12.50 7.40 -15.23
N GLY A 180 -12.70 6.38 -14.39
CA GLY A 180 -14.05 5.91 -14.08
C GLY A 180 -14.70 5.24 -15.30
N GLY A 181 -15.90 4.71 -15.09
CA GLY A 181 -16.62 3.97 -16.13
C GLY A 181 -17.63 3.00 -15.54
N ASP A 182 -18.42 2.40 -16.43
CA ASP A 182 -19.30 1.30 -16.05
C ASP A 182 -18.47 0.04 -15.85
N MET A 183 -18.66 -0.64 -14.72
CA MET A 183 -18.03 -1.92 -14.40
C MET A 183 -19.06 -2.80 -13.71
N ALA A 184 -19.24 -4.05 -14.16
CA ALA A 184 -20.23 -4.98 -13.62
C ALA A 184 -21.67 -4.42 -13.60
N GLY A 185 -22.01 -3.50 -14.51
CA GLY A 185 -23.31 -2.82 -14.55
C GLY A 185 -23.49 -1.71 -13.51
N ALA A 186 -22.45 -1.29 -12.81
CA ALA A 186 -22.43 -0.14 -11.92
C ALA A 186 -21.44 0.94 -12.39
N TYR A 187 -21.83 2.20 -12.31
CA TYR A 187 -20.96 3.32 -12.69
C TYR A 187 -20.01 3.69 -11.54
N ALA A 188 -18.70 3.65 -11.81
CA ALA A 188 -17.67 4.17 -10.92
C ALA A 188 -17.22 5.56 -11.40
N PRO A 189 -17.24 6.60 -10.54
CA PRO A 189 -16.81 7.93 -10.94
C PRO A 189 -15.30 8.00 -11.18
N PRO A 190 -14.82 8.95 -12.01
CA PRO A 190 -13.39 9.23 -12.14
C PRO A 190 -12.78 9.58 -10.79
N SER A 191 -11.59 9.02 -10.50
CA SER A 191 -10.89 9.27 -9.24
C SER A 191 -9.39 9.05 -9.41
N ASN A 192 -8.59 9.99 -8.89
CA ASN A 192 -7.14 9.86 -8.77
C ASN A 192 -6.70 9.42 -7.35
N CYS A 193 -7.66 9.08 -6.50
CA CYS A 193 -7.46 8.72 -5.09
C CYS A 193 -8.60 7.82 -4.62
N ASP A 194 -8.61 6.58 -5.09
CA ASP A 194 -9.69 5.65 -4.79
C ASP A 194 -9.35 4.68 -3.65
N ASN A 195 -8.07 4.31 -3.53
CA ASN A 195 -7.60 3.47 -2.44
C ASN A 195 -6.20 3.86 -1.95
N PHE A 196 -5.87 3.38 -0.76
CA PHE A 196 -4.52 3.40 -0.19
C PHE A 196 -4.12 2.02 0.30
N TRP A 197 -2.86 1.66 0.08
CA TRP A 197 -2.22 0.54 0.75
C TRP A 197 -1.18 1.08 1.74
N LEU A 198 -1.40 0.82 3.02
CA LEU A 198 -0.57 1.28 4.13
C LEU A 198 0.52 0.26 4.44
N TYR A 199 1.77 0.68 4.50
CA TYR A 199 2.87 -0.19 4.93
C TYR A 199 2.71 -0.59 6.41
N LEU A 200 2.93 -1.88 6.70
CA LEU A 200 2.92 -2.47 8.04
C LEU A 200 4.32 -2.62 8.63
#